data_AF-A0ABF7PZ20-F1
#
_entry.id   AF-A0ABF7PZ20-F1
#
_cell.length_a   1.000
_cell.length_b   1.000
_cell.length_c   1.000
_cell.angle_alpha   90.00
_cell.angle_beta   90.00
_cell.angle_gamma   90.00
#
_symmetry.space_group_name_H-M   'P 1'
#
loop_
_entity.id
_entity.type
_entity.pdbx_description
1 polymer ?
#
loop_
_entity_poly.entity_id
_entity_poly.type
_entity_poly.pdbx_seq_one_letter_code
_entity_poly.pdbx_strand_id
1 'polypeptide(L)'
;MTIEPIGAITLLLGLLGLFVEESFIVYVFFGTTLLGAAGAIILDSLGGTTIQPAHLLLGFVMIKLLGNREVRSGMRHAVVFGTPGFWFLLTAIYATLTAYLMPRLFYGETFTFVVRAQGENHAVPLAPTTSNLTQSIYFIGNCACFLILAGYGGSERGRNTLARAGLMCVMLNLAFAVIDLVTYATNTGDLMAFIRNSTYSMLSDRELAGFKRIVGSFVEASSFGYATLGYFAFTSTLWLRGVAPKMTLLLSSLSLLALLFSTSTTAYVGLAIYVFVEFGLLSYKLLLRPSRPEVIFVIFGLPFILALIVVMICLNDPVYAYVTDLLDTLVLNKMSTSSGVERSNWNSQAFQNFLDTYGFGVGNGSVRASSFLVAAISSLGVLGATCYALFLLSIWFQAREPEPEHITHIQSAARSACLAWLIAASTSGGFIDLGLSFSAFAALGSVKLLSPRNSSAALEGLSATECAPPLAR
;
A
#
# COMPACT_ATOMS: atom_id res chain seq x y z
N MET A 1 -5.70 -0.69 -28.17
CA MET A 1 -5.78 -1.49 -26.94
C MET A 1 -4.99 -2.74 -27.19
N THR A 2 -3.89 -2.92 -26.49
CA THR A 2 -3.06 -4.12 -26.56
C THR A 2 -3.21 -4.91 -25.27
N ILE A 3 -3.34 -6.23 -25.39
CA ILE A 3 -3.32 -7.15 -24.26
C ILE A 3 -1.94 -7.77 -24.23
N GLU A 4 -1.20 -7.51 -23.16
CA GLU A 4 0.13 -8.05 -22.96
C GLU A 4 0.07 -9.53 -22.53
N PRO A 5 1.15 -10.32 -22.71
CA PRO A 5 1.17 -11.73 -22.29
C PRO A 5 0.79 -11.93 -20.82
N ILE A 6 1.30 -11.06 -19.93
CA ILE A 6 0.96 -11.07 -18.51
C ILE A 6 -0.52 -10.70 -18.27
N GLY A 7 -1.12 -9.89 -19.14
CA GLY A 7 -2.54 -9.59 -19.13
C GLY A 7 -3.39 -10.79 -19.50
N ALA A 8 -3.00 -11.55 -20.53
CA ALA A 8 -3.68 -12.79 -20.90
C ALA A 8 -3.63 -13.83 -19.77
N ILE A 9 -2.47 -13.98 -19.10
CA ILE A 9 -2.33 -14.83 -17.90
C ILE A 9 -3.26 -14.33 -16.79
N THR A 10 -3.31 -13.02 -16.55
CA THR A 10 -4.18 -12.41 -15.52
C THR A 10 -5.66 -12.67 -15.80
N LEU A 11 -6.09 -12.57 -17.06
CA LEU A 11 -7.46 -12.89 -17.49
C LEU A 11 -7.78 -14.37 -17.26
N LEU A 12 -6.88 -15.27 -17.64
CA LEU A 12 -7.05 -16.70 -17.46
C LEU A 12 -7.17 -17.06 -15.97
N LEU A 13 -6.27 -16.53 -15.13
CA LEU A 13 -6.31 -16.76 -13.68
C LEU A 13 -7.56 -16.13 -13.04
N GLY A 14 -7.99 -14.95 -13.50
CA GLY A 14 -9.22 -14.31 -13.06
C GLY A 14 -10.46 -15.14 -13.39
N LEU A 15 -10.57 -15.63 -14.63
CA LEU A 15 -11.65 -16.51 -15.08
C LEU A 15 -11.65 -17.83 -14.30
N LEU A 16 -10.50 -18.47 -14.13
CA LEU A 16 -10.37 -19.69 -13.32
C LEU A 16 -10.81 -19.43 -11.87
N GLY A 17 -10.40 -18.29 -11.30
CA GLY A 17 -10.77 -17.90 -9.94
C GLY A 17 -12.27 -17.70 -9.71
N LEU A 18 -13.06 -17.46 -10.78
CA LEU A 18 -14.52 -17.43 -10.66
C LEU A 18 -15.12 -18.82 -10.38
N PHE A 19 -14.48 -19.89 -10.85
CA PHE A 19 -14.98 -21.27 -10.73
C PHE A 19 -14.34 -22.07 -9.58
N VAL A 20 -13.21 -21.60 -9.03
CA VAL A 20 -12.50 -22.25 -7.91
C VAL A 20 -12.92 -21.63 -6.56
N GLU A 21 -12.34 -22.09 -5.45
CA GLU A 21 -12.52 -21.49 -4.12
C GLU A 21 -12.15 -19.99 -4.09
N GLU A 22 -12.84 -19.22 -3.24
CA GLU A 22 -12.57 -17.80 -2.99
C GLU A 22 -11.12 -17.54 -2.54
N SER A 23 -10.52 -18.50 -1.84
CA SER A 23 -9.14 -18.40 -1.36
C SER A 23 -8.14 -18.23 -2.51
N PHE A 24 -8.33 -18.98 -3.60
CA PHE A 24 -7.45 -18.97 -4.76
C PHE A 24 -7.36 -17.57 -5.37
N ILE A 25 -8.51 -16.95 -5.68
CA ILE A 25 -8.50 -15.64 -6.35
C ILE A 25 -7.92 -14.54 -5.45
N VAL A 26 -8.06 -14.67 -4.13
CA VAL A 26 -7.43 -13.76 -3.15
C VAL A 26 -5.91 -13.92 -3.15
N TYR A 27 -5.37 -15.14 -3.16
CA TYR A 27 -3.91 -15.34 -3.28
C TYR A 27 -3.38 -14.77 -4.59
N VAL A 28 -4.02 -15.07 -5.72
CA VAL A 28 -3.57 -14.54 -7.02
C VAL A 28 -3.62 -13.00 -7.01
N PHE A 29 -4.70 -12.40 -6.49
CA PHE A 29 -4.83 -10.96 -6.36
C PHE A 29 -3.67 -10.34 -5.59
N PHE A 30 -3.38 -10.83 -4.38
CA PHE A 30 -2.25 -10.40 -3.57
C PHE A 30 -0.91 -10.57 -4.31
N GLY A 31 -0.71 -11.68 -5.03
CA GLY A 31 0.49 -11.88 -5.85
C GLY A 31 0.64 -10.81 -6.94
N THR A 32 -0.45 -10.47 -7.63
CA THR A 32 -0.43 -9.48 -8.72
C THR A 32 -0.19 -8.05 -8.25
N THR A 33 -0.42 -7.71 -6.98
CA THR A 33 -0.12 -6.35 -6.48
C THR A 33 1.39 -6.06 -6.47
N LEU A 34 2.24 -7.08 -6.57
CA LEU A 34 3.69 -6.95 -6.71
C LEU A 34 4.12 -6.59 -8.13
N LEU A 35 3.26 -6.79 -9.14
CA LEU A 35 3.58 -6.57 -10.55
C LEU A 35 3.44 -5.07 -10.92
N GLY A 36 4.15 -4.21 -10.20
CA GLY A 36 4.06 -2.75 -10.34
C GLY A 36 4.58 -2.22 -11.68
N ALA A 37 5.50 -2.94 -12.33
CA ALA A 37 6.02 -2.60 -13.66
C ALA A 37 5.23 -3.22 -14.81
N ALA A 38 4.27 -4.10 -14.53
CA ALA A 38 3.56 -4.84 -15.56
C ALA A 38 2.35 -4.06 -16.05
N GLY A 39 2.18 -4.01 -17.37
CA GLY A 39 0.92 -3.68 -18.01
C GLY A 39 0.17 -4.95 -18.38
N ALA A 40 -1.04 -5.14 -17.87
CA ALA A 40 -1.93 -6.18 -18.36
C ALA A 40 -2.62 -5.75 -19.66
N ILE A 41 -3.09 -4.51 -19.70
CA ILE A 41 -3.76 -3.92 -20.86
C ILE A 41 -3.21 -2.51 -21.04
N ILE A 42 -2.80 -2.16 -22.26
CA ILE A 42 -2.39 -0.80 -22.61
C ILE A 42 -3.49 -0.17 -23.48
N LEU A 43 -3.98 0.98 -23.04
CA LEU A 43 -5.03 1.74 -23.71
C LEU A 43 -4.43 2.90 -24.51
N ASP A 44 -4.07 2.62 -25.76
CA ASP A 44 -3.45 3.60 -26.68
C ASP A 44 -4.32 4.85 -26.86
N SER A 45 -5.64 4.65 -26.96
CA SER A 45 -6.64 5.74 -27.09
C SER A 45 -6.73 6.65 -25.88
N LEU A 46 -6.21 6.22 -24.72
CA LEU A 46 -6.12 7.01 -23.48
C LEU A 46 -4.67 7.41 -23.19
N GLY A 47 -3.91 7.74 -24.23
CA GLY A 47 -2.52 8.18 -24.12
C GLY A 47 -1.60 7.13 -23.51
N GLY A 48 -1.77 5.87 -23.91
CA GLY A 48 -0.98 4.74 -23.44
C GLY A 48 -1.23 4.39 -21.96
N THR A 49 -2.45 4.56 -21.46
CA THR A 49 -2.77 4.21 -20.06
C THR A 49 -2.57 2.72 -19.83
N THR A 50 -1.70 2.39 -18.87
CA THR A 50 -1.44 1.00 -18.48
C THR A 50 -2.37 0.57 -17.35
N ILE A 51 -3.24 -0.41 -17.61
CA ILE A 51 -3.97 -1.15 -16.56
C ILE A 51 -3.05 -2.25 -16.04
N GLN A 52 -2.68 -2.18 -14.77
CA GLN A 52 -1.84 -3.20 -14.12
C GLN A 52 -2.62 -4.50 -13.86
N PRO A 53 -1.94 -5.66 -13.79
CA PRO A 53 -2.55 -6.95 -13.46
C PRO A 53 -3.46 -6.93 -12.23
N ALA A 54 -3.03 -6.29 -11.14
CA ALA A 54 -3.83 -6.21 -9.92
C ALA A 54 -5.16 -5.48 -10.10
N HIS A 55 -5.19 -4.39 -10.88
CA HIS A 55 -6.40 -3.62 -11.15
C HIS A 55 -7.37 -4.40 -12.03
N LEU A 56 -6.86 -5.14 -13.02
CA LEU A 56 -7.67 -6.05 -13.82
C LEU A 56 -8.26 -7.18 -12.97
N LEU A 57 -7.42 -7.81 -12.13
CA LEU A 57 -7.82 -8.93 -11.30
C LEU A 57 -8.80 -8.53 -10.19
N LEU A 58 -8.74 -7.28 -9.71
CA LEU A 58 -9.71 -6.73 -8.77
C LEU A 58 -11.15 -6.87 -9.27
N GLY A 59 -11.39 -6.67 -10.57
CA GLY A 59 -12.73 -6.86 -11.17
C GLY A 59 -13.26 -8.28 -10.97
N PHE A 60 -12.42 -9.30 -11.20
CA PHE A 60 -12.79 -10.70 -10.97
C PHE A 60 -12.96 -11.02 -9.48
N VAL A 61 -12.10 -10.48 -8.61
CA VAL A 61 -12.24 -10.60 -7.15
C VAL A 61 -13.59 -10.04 -6.70
N MET A 62 -13.97 -8.86 -7.19
CA MET A 62 -15.27 -8.26 -6.89
C MET A 62 -16.42 -9.14 -7.35
N ILE A 63 -16.41 -9.63 -8.59
CA ILE A 63 -17.45 -10.52 -9.12
C ILE A 63 -17.60 -11.78 -8.25
N LYS A 64 -16.47 -12.44 -7.94
CA LYS A 64 -16.46 -13.68 -7.13
C LYS A 64 -16.97 -13.44 -5.72
N LEU A 65 -16.40 -12.46 -5.01
CA LEU A 65 -16.66 -12.25 -3.60
C LEU A 65 -18.02 -11.59 -3.34
N LEU A 66 -18.53 -10.75 -4.25
CA LEU A 66 -19.88 -10.19 -4.14
C LEU A 66 -20.99 -11.25 -4.31
N GLY A 67 -20.68 -12.38 -4.93
CA GLY A 67 -21.58 -13.53 -4.99
C GLY A 67 -21.89 -14.12 -3.60
N ASN A 68 -20.98 -13.94 -2.64
CA ASN A 68 -21.12 -14.44 -1.28
C ASN A 68 -21.94 -13.46 -0.39
N ARG A 69 -23.01 -13.97 0.23
CA ARG A 69 -23.90 -13.20 1.11
C ARG A 69 -23.17 -12.67 2.36
N GLU A 70 -22.27 -13.45 2.93
CA GLU A 70 -21.51 -13.06 4.14
C GLU A 70 -20.57 -11.91 3.84
N VAL A 71 -19.87 -11.96 2.70
CA VAL A 71 -19.00 -10.87 2.24
C VAL A 71 -19.80 -9.59 2.06
N ARG A 72 -20.95 -9.64 1.37
CA ARG A 72 -21.83 -8.46 1.19
C ARG A 72 -22.33 -7.90 2.52
N SER A 73 -22.65 -8.77 3.48
CA SER A 73 -23.01 -8.34 4.83
C SER A 73 -21.83 -7.63 5.51
N GLY A 74 -20.63 -8.22 5.47
CA GLY A 74 -19.42 -7.61 6.03
C GLY A 74 -19.07 -6.26 5.40
N MET A 75 -19.24 -6.11 4.08
CA MET A 75 -19.07 -4.83 3.38
C MET A 75 -20.02 -3.75 3.90
N ARG A 76 -21.29 -4.09 4.15
CA ARG A 76 -22.26 -3.15 4.71
C ARG A 76 -21.84 -2.68 6.10
N HIS A 77 -21.34 -3.60 6.93
CA HIS A 77 -20.80 -3.24 8.25
C HIS A 77 -19.54 -2.37 8.14
N ALA A 78 -18.72 -2.55 7.11
CA ALA A 78 -17.52 -1.77 6.87
C ALA A 78 -17.79 -0.32 6.43
N VAL A 79 -19.02 0.04 6.04
CA VAL A 79 -19.42 1.41 5.66
C VAL A 79 -20.35 2.09 6.67
N VAL A 80 -20.55 1.50 7.85
CA VAL A 80 -21.31 2.13 8.94
C VAL A 80 -20.61 3.42 9.39
N PHE A 81 -21.36 4.45 9.75
CA PHE A 81 -20.81 5.73 10.20
C PHE A 81 -19.72 5.55 11.26
N GLY A 82 -18.60 6.26 11.12
CA GLY A 82 -17.45 6.17 12.02
C GLY A 82 -16.52 4.98 11.79
N THR A 83 -16.79 4.10 10.83
CA THR A 83 -15.86 3.04 10.40
C THR A 83 -14.85 3.56 9.36
N PRO A 84 -13.69 2.89 9.22
CA PRO A 84 -12.72 3.26 8.20
C PRO A 84 -13.31 3.22 6.78
N GLY A 85 -14.11 2.22 6.44
CA GLY A 85 -14.69 2.13 5.10
C GLY A 85 -15.71 3.24 4.80
N PHE A 86 -16.42 3.76 5.81
CA PHE A 86 -17.27 4.94 5.63
C PHE A 86 -16.44 6.17 5.23
N TRP A 87 -15.38 6.48 5.98
CA TRP A 87 -14.51 7.61 5.69
C TRP A 87 -13.78 7.45 4.36
N PHE A 88 -13.37 6.24 4.01
CA PHE A 88 -12.72 5.99 2.73
C PHE A 88 -13.70 6.15 1.56
N LEU A 89 -14.93 5.64 1.69
CA LEU A 89 -15.98 5.81 0.69
C LEU A 89 -16.31 7.29 0.47
N LEU A 90 -16.47 8.05 1.56
CA LEU A 90 -16.70 9.49 1.48
C LEU A 90 -15.55 10.21 0.77
N THR A 91 -14.31 9.85 1.10
CA THR A 91 -13.11 10.38 0.46
C THR A 91 -13.07 10.03 -1.04
N ALA A 92 -13.43 8.80 -1.43
CA ALA A 92 -13.44 8.36 -2.82
C ALA A 92 -14.53 9.09 -3.64
N ILE A 93 -15.71 9.28 -3.07
CA ILE A 93 -16.78 10.08 -3.69
C ILE A 93 -16.30 11.52 -3.88
N TYR A 94 -15.76 12.14 -2.83
CA TYR A 94 -15.28 13.51 -2.88
C TYR A 94 -14.14 13.67 -3.90
N ALA A 95 -13.14 12.80 -3.87
CA ALA A 95 -12.00 12.80 -4.79
C ALA A 95 -12.46 12.67 -6.25
N THR A 96 -13.46 11.83 -6.52
CA THR A 96 -14.03 11.67 -7.86
C THR A 96 -14.76 12.92 -8.29
N LEU A 97 -15.60 13.50 -7.42
CA LEU A 97 -16.32 14.75 -7.74
C LEU A 97 -15.34 15.90 -8.01
N THR A 98 -14.32 16.08 -7.18
CA THR A 98 -13.35 17.17 -7.35
C THR A 98 -12.45 16.96 -8.57
N ALA A 99 -12.17 15.72 -8.98
CA ALA A 99 -11.43 15.44 -10.21
C ALA A 99 -12.11 16.03 -11.46
N TYR A 100 -13.44 16.13 -11.48
CA TYR A 100 -14.17 16.73 -12.60
C TYR A 100 -14.47 18.22 -12.37
N LEU A 101 -14.83 18.60 -11.14
CA LEU A 101 -15.32 19.95 -10.87
C LEU A 101 -14.17 20.97 -10.72
N MET A 102 -13.14 20.66 -9.92
CA MET A 102 -12.12 21.64 -9.54
C MET A 102 -11.25 22.11 -10.73
N PRO A 103 -10.81 21.25 -11.67
CA PRO A 103 -10.02 21.71 -12.82
C PRO A 103 -10.80 22.60 -13.79
N ARG A 104 -12.14 22.59 -13.71
CA ARG A 104 -13.03 23.45 -14.50
C ARG A 104 -13.35 24.74 -13.76
N LEU A 105 -13.56 24.65 -12.46
CA LEU A 105 -13.87 25.79 -11.61
C LEU A 105 -12.71 26.78 -11.53
N PHE A 106 -11.48 26.26 -11.43
CA PHE A 106 -10.24 27.04 -11.35
C PHE A 106 -9.43 27.00 -12.65
N TYR A 107 -10.12 26.90 -13.80
CA TYR A 107 -9.47 26.77 -15.10
C TYR A 107 -8.52 27.93 -15.38
N GLY A 108 -7.24 27.64 -15.59
CA GLY A 108 -6.20 28.64 -15.86
C GLY A 108 -5.80 29.53 -14.68
N GLU A 109 -6.46 29.42 -13.52
CA GLU A 109 -6.21 30.27 -12.34
C GLU A 109 -4.90 29.92 -11.61
N THR A 110 -4.36 28.73 -11.84
CA THR A 110 -3.10 28.27 -11.25
C THR A 110 -2.36 27.38 -12.24
N PHE A 111 -1.08 27.11 -11.97
CA PHE A 111 -0.23 26.24 -12.79
C PHE A 111 -0.01 24.90 -12.09
N THR A 112 -0.12 23.78 -12.81
CA THR A 112 0.15 22.45 -12.25
C THR A 112 1.21 21.71 -13.04
N PHE A 113 1.97 20.86 -12.35
CA PHE A 113 2.73 19.81 -12.99
C PHE A 113 1.78 18.66 -13.32
N VAL A 114 1.55 18.42 -14.61
CA VAL A 114 0.67 17.35 -15.06
C VAL A 114 1.26 15.97 -14.73
N VAL A 115 0.37 15.04 -14.36
CA VAL A 115 0.71 13.65 -14.04
C VAL A 115 1.39 12.94 -15.22
N ARG A 116 1.05 13.34 -16.45
CA ARG A 116 1.67 12.86 -17.69
C ARG A 116 2.10 14.07 -18.52
N ALA A 117 3.37 14.43 -18.44
CA ALA A 117 3.96 15.44 -19.31
C ALA A 117 4.21 14.83 -20.71
N GLN A 118 3.71 15.48 -21.76
CA GLN A 118 4.14 15.21 -23.13
C GLN A 118 5.35 16.10 -23.45
N GLY A 119 6.52 15.74 -22.95
CA GLY A 119 7.76 16.51 -23.16
C GLY A 119 8.37 17.05 -21.86
N GLU A 120 8.82 18.30 -21.88
CA GLU A 120 9.51 18.95 -20.75
C GLU A 120 8.60 19.06 -19.51
N ASN A 121 9.15 18.77 -18.32
CA ASN A 121 8.50 18.94 -17.02
C ASN A 121 8.41 20.44 -16.65
N HIS A 122 7.57 21.19 -17.36
CA HIS A 122 7.20 22.55 -16.98
C HIS A 122 5.77 22.58 -16.42
N ALA A 123 5.49 23.58 -15.59
CA ALA A 123 4.15 23.80 -15.07
C ALA A 123 3.27 24.37 -16.17
N VAL A 124 2.06 23.82 -16.33
CA VAL A 124 1.07 24.25 -17.32
C VAL A 124 -0.18 24.79 -16.63
N PRO A 125 -0.94 25.70 -17.25
CA PRO A 125 -2.19 26.18 -16.66
C PRO A 125 -3.14 25.03 -16.33
N LEU A 126 -3.83 25.13 -15.18
CA LEU A 126 -4.77 24.11 -14.73
C LEU A 126 -5.89 23.93 -15.75
N ALA A 127 -6.04 22.71 -16.23
CA ALA A 127 -7.10 22.30 -17.13
C ALA A 127 -7.52 20.85 -16.83
N PRO A 128 -8.74 20.43 -17.21
CA PRO A 128 -9.14 19.04 -17.14
C PRO A 128 -8.26 18.16 -18.03
N THR A 129 -7.79 17.04 -17.48
CA THR A 129 -6.95 16.07 -18.19
C THR A 129 -7.53 14.66 -18.10
N THR A 130 -7.03 13.75 -18.93
CA THR A 130 -7.35 12.32 -18.83
C THR A 130 -6.87 11.71 -17.51
N SER A 131 -5.89 12.34 -16.84
CA SER A 131 -5.39 11.87 -15.54
C SER A 131 -6.44 12.02 -14.43
N ASN A 132 -7.34 13.00 -14.53
CA ASN A 132 -8.47 13.14 -13.60
C ASN A 132 -9.37 11.90 -13.60
N LEU A 133 -9.66 11.37 -14.80
CA LEU A 133 -10.44 10.13 -14.96
C LEU A 133 -9.66 8.93 -14.42
N THR A 134 -8.42 8.73 -14.88
CA THR A 134 -7.67 7.51 -14.52
C THR A 134 -7.35 7.43 -13.03
N GLN A 135 -6.96 8.56 -12.41
CA GLN A 135 -6.67 8.60 -10.97
C GLN A 135 -7.94 8.41 -10.13
N SER A 136 -9.10 8.87 -10.62
CA SER A 136 -10.38 8.58 -9.95
C SER A 136 -10.72 7.10 -10.02
N ILE A 137 -10.53 6.45 -11.18
CA ILE A 137 -10.76 5.00 -11.34
C ILE A 137 -9.84 4.20 -10.40
N TYR A 138 -8.55 4.52 -10.32
CA TYR A 138 -7.63 3.84 -9.41
C TYR A 138 -8.02 4.04 -7.94
N PHE A 139 -8.36 5.27 -7.56
CA PHE A 139 -8.77 5.56 -6.19
C PHE A 139 -10.09 4.89 -5.79
N ILE A 140 -11.07 4.83 -6.71
CA ILE A 140 -12.30 4.03 -6.53
C ILE A 140 -11.96 2.54 -6.40
N GLY A 141 -11.03 2.03 -7.23
CA GLY A 141 -10.54 0.66 -7.15
C GLY A 141 -9.94 0.33 -5.78
N ASN A 142 -9.14 1.23 -5.21
CA ASN A 142 -8.61 1.09 -3.86
C ASN A 142 -9.71 1.03 -2.79
N CYS A 143 -10.71 1.92 -2.88
CA CYS A 143 -11.85 1.90 -1.97
C CYS A 143 -12.64 0.59 -2.11
N ALA A 144 -12.92 0.13 -3.33
CA ALA A 144 -13.60 -1.12 -3.58
C ALA A 144 -12.81 -2.33 -3.06
N CYS A 145 -11.49 -2.34 -3.26
CA CYS A 145 -10.56 -3.33 -2.71
C CYS A 145 -10.62 -3.38 -1.18
N PHE A 146 -10.55 -2.22 -0.52
CA PHE A 146 -10.69 -2.15 0.93
C PHE A 146 -12.01 -2.76 1.39
N LEU A 147 -13.14 -2.33 0.79
CA LEU A 147 -14.47 -2.75 1.21
C LEU A 147 -14.68 -4.26 1.01
N ILE A 148 -14.35 -4.79 -0.17
CA ILE A 148 -14.58 -6.21 -0.50
C ILE A 148 -13.73 -7.12 0.40
N LEU A 149 -12.47 -6.74 0.64
CA LEU A 149 -11.57 -7.53 1.50
C LEU A 149 -11.90 -7.36 2.99
N ALA A 150 -12.43 -6.20 3.42
CA ALA A 150 -12.94 -6.03 4.76
C ALA A 150 -14.18 -6.92 4.99
N GLY A 151 -15.05 -7.03 3.99
CA GLY A 151 -16.18 -7.97 4.02
C GLY A 151 -15.75 -9.43 4.07
N TYR A 152 -14.80 -9.82 3.21
CA TYR A 152 -14.25 -11.18 3.17
C TYR A 152 -13.52 -11.56 4.47
N GLY A 153 -12.72 -10.64 5.01
CA GLY A 153 -12.03 -10.82 6.29
C GLY A 153 -12.94 -10.89 7.51
N GLY A 154 -14.24 -10.57 7.37
CA GLY A 154 -15.23 -10.69 8.45
C GLY A 154 -15.35 -12.12 9.01
N SER A 155 -15.10 -13.13 8.17
CA SER A 155 -15.03 -14.54 8.56
C SER A 155 -13.62 -14.95 9.00
N GLU A 156 -13.51 -15.97 9.87
CA GLU A 156 -12.22 -16.51 10.30
C GLU A 156 -11.41 -17.08 9.11
N ARG A 157 -12.07 -17.86 8.23
CA ARG A 157 -11.45 -18.42 7.01
C ARG A 157 -10.93 -17.32 6.10
N GLY A 158 -11.72 -16.28 5.85
CA GLY A 158 -11.33 -15.17 4.99
C GLY A 158 -10.16 -14.38 5.57
N ARG A 159 -10.19 -14.08 6.87
CA ARG A 159 -9.10 -13.40 7.58
C ARG A 159 -7.79 -14.16 7.54
N ASN A 160 -7.84 -15.46 7.83
CA ASN A 160 -6.67 -16.34 7.77
C ASN A 160 -6.11 -16.40 6.34
N THR A 161 -6.99 -16.40 5.33
CA THR A 161 -6.58 -16.34 3.93
C THR A 161 -5.86 -15.02 3.62
N LEU A 162 -6.41 -13.87 4.03
CA LEU A 162 -5.77 -12.56 3.82
C LEU A 162 -4.40 -12.48 4.51
N ALA A 163 -4.28 -12.99 5.73
CA ALA A 163 -3.02 -13.01 6.47
C ALA A 163 -1.96 -13.86 5.76
N ARG A 164 -2.34 -15.05 5.31
CA ARG A 164 -1.45 -15.96 4.55
C ARG A 164 -1.09 -15.38 3.18
N ALA A 165 -2.03 -14.73 2.50
CA ALA A 165 -1.78 -14.03 1.24
C ALA A 165 -0.80 -12.86 1.43
N GLY A 166 -0.90 -12.11 2.54
CA GLY A 166 0.07 -11.09 2.91
C GLY A 166 1.48 -11.64 3.15
N LEU A 167 1.60 -12.79 3.84
CA LEU A 167 2.89 -13.50 3.98
C LEU A 167 3.43 -14.00 2.64
N MET A 168 2.56 -14.49 1.76
CA MET A 168 2.91 -14.87 0.39
C MET A 168 3.47 -13.67 -0.39
N CYS A 169 2.89 -12.48 -0.27
CA CYS A 169 3.44 -11.27 -0.89
C CYS A 169 4.87 -10.97 -0.41
N VAL A 170 5.16 -11.14 0.88
CA VAL A 170 6.51 -10.92 1.40
C VAL A 170 7.49 -11.89 0.74
N MET A 171 7.13 -13.18 0.68
CA MET A 171 7.96 -14.21 0.04
C MET A 171 8.18 -13.94 -1.46
N LEU A 172 7.10 -13.60 -2.19
CA LEU A 172 7.17 -13.30 -3.62
C LEU A 172 7.96 -12.01 -3.89
N ASN A 173 7.83 -10.98 -3.06
CA ASN A 173 8.59 -9.74 -3.19
C ASN A 173 10.10 -9.99 -3.03
N LEU A 174 10.49 -10.82 -2.05
CA LEU A 174 11.88 -11.26 -1.88
C LEU A 174 12.34 -12.13 -3.04
N ALA A 175 11.49 -13.02 -3.57
CA ALA A 175 11.81 -13.80 -4.76
C ALA A 175 12.06 -12.89 -5.97
N PHE A 176 11.26 -11.85 -6.19
CA PHE A 176 11.50 -10.87 -7.24
C PHE A 176 12.80 -10.08 -7.03
N ALA A 177 13.19 -9.79 -5.79
CA ALA A 177 14.48 -9.19 -5.50
C ALA A 177 15.65 -10.10 -5.90
N VAL A 178 15.56 -11.39 -5.59
CA VAL A 178 16.58 -12.37 -5.99
C VAL A 178 16.61 -12.54 -7.51
N ILE A 179 15.46 -12.69 -8.16
CA ILE A 179 15.36 -12.80 -9.63
C ILE A 179 16.03 -11.59 -10.28
N ASP A 180 15.75 -10.38 -9.79
CA ASP A 180 16.32 -9.15 -10.31
C ASP A 180 17.85 -9.08 -10.17
N LEU A 181 18.40 -9.55 -9.05
CA LEU A 181 19.85 -9.62 -8.85
C LEU A 181 20.49 -10.68 -9.75
N VAL A 182 19.86 -11.86 -9.88
CA VAL A 182 20.37 -12.97 -10.70
C VAL A 182 20.35 -12.62 -12.18
N THR A 183 19.26 -12.04 -12.69
CA THR A 183 19.16 -11.65 -14.11
C THR A 183 20.15 -10.56 -14.46
N TYR A 184 20.49 -9.69 -13.51
CA TYR A 184 21.56 -8.72 -13.69
C TYR A 184 22.94 -9.36 -13.75
N ALA A 185 23.28 -10.17 -12.76
CA ALA A 185 24.59 -10.81 -12.68
C ALA A 185 24.86 -11.73 -13.89
N THR A 186 23.81 -12.27 -14.50
CA THR A 186 23.90 -13.13 -15.69
C THR A 186 23.66 -12.40 -17.02
N ASN A 187 23.42 -11.09 -17.00
CA ASN A 187 23.03 -10.30 -18.19
C ASN A 187 21.81 -10.87 -18.94
N THR A 188 20.85 -11.44 -18.21
CA THR A 188 19.59 -12.00 -18.75
C THR A 188 18.37 -11.16 -18.36
N GLY A 189 18.56 -9.84 -18.21
CA GLY A 189 17.50 -8.89 -17.81
C GLY A 189 16.24 -8.96 -18.68
N ASP A 190 16.39 -9.27 -19.97
CA ASP A 190 15.29 -9.43 -20.93
C ASP A 190 14.26 -10.49 -20.52
N LEU A 191 14.65 -11.48 -19.70
CA LEU A 191 13.71 -12.47 -19.16
C LEU A 191 12.63 -11.83 -18.27
N MET A 192 12.87 -10.63 -17.73
CA MET A 192 11.89 -9.88 -16.96
C MET A 192 11.03 -8.95 -17.83
N ALA A 193 11.28 -8.85 -19.15
CA ALA A 193 10.54 -7.94 -20.02
C ALA A 193 9.03 -8.22 -20.02
N PHE A 194 8.61 -9.49 -19.86
CA PHE A 194 7.18 -9.84 -19.79
C PHE A 194 6.45 -9.30 -18.54
N ILE A 195 7.18 -8.94 -17.47
CA ILE A 195 6.63 -8.28 -16.26
C ILE A 195 7.05 -6.80 -16.15
N ARG A 196 8.00 -6.35 -16.96
CA ARG A 196 8.47 -4.96 -17.05
C ARG A 196 8.11 -4.38 -18.43
N ASN A 197 6.82 -4.36 -18.73
CA ASN A 197 6.27 -3.97 -20.04
C ASN A 197 5.25 -2.81 -19.98
N SER A 198 5.10 -2.13 -18.83
CA SER A 198 4.25 -0.95 -18.77
C SER A 198 4.81 0.21 -19.60
N THR A 199 3.94 1.17 -19.92
CA THR A 199 4.31 2.42 -20.61
C THR A 199 5.08 3.42 -19.74
N TYR A 200 5.38 3.07 -18.48
CA TYR A 200 6.16 3.90 -17.57
C TYR A 200 7.66 3.82 -17.87
N SER A 201 8.40 4.88 -17.54
CA SER A 201 9.86 4.86 -17.65
C SER A 201 10.45 3.86 -16.67
N MET A 202 11.16 2.86 -17.20
CA MET A 202 11.85 1.85 -16.39
C MET A 202 13.21 2.39 -15.94
N LEU A 203 13.46 2.35 -14.64
CA LEU A 203 14.71 2.76 -14.00
C LEU A 203 15.40 1.54 -13.38
N SER A 204 15.43 0.43 -14.13
CA SER A 204 15.88 -0.91 -13.72
C SER A 204 17.40 -1.08 -13.68
N ASP A 205 18.13 -0.37 -14.54
CA ASP A 205 19.56 -0.62 -14.80
C ASP A 205 20.46 0.47 -14.21
N ARG A 206 20.01 1.09 -13.12
CA ARG A 206 20.83 2.08 -12.41
C ARG A 206 21.67 1.39 -11.35
N GLU A 207 22.98 1.58 -11.44
CA GLU A 207 23.89 1.33 -10.34
C GLU A 207 24.02 2.56 -9.45
N LEU A 208 24.37 2.35 -8.19
CA LEU A 208 24.81 3.39 -7.28
C LEU A 208 26.05 2.90 -6.53
N ALA A 209 27.10 3.71 -6.56
CA ALA A 209 28.38 3.39 -5.90
C ALA A 209 28.93 1.99 -6.27
N GLY A 210 28.75 1.57 -7.53
CA GLY A 210 29.22 0.28 -8.05
C GLY A 210 28.35 -0.94 -7.71
N PHE A 211 27.18 -0.73 -7.09
CA PHE A 211 26.22 -1.81 -6.82
C PHE A 211 24.92 -1.60 -7.57
N LYS A 212 24.36 -2.69 -8.09
CA LYS A 212 22.99 -2.70 -8.61
C LYS A 212 22.00 -2.36 -7.50
N ARG A 213 21.11 -1.41 -7.81
CA ARG A 213 19.96 -1.09 -6.98
C ARG A 213 18.88 -2.15 -7.20
N ILE A 214 18.33 -2.72 -6.12
CA ILE A 214 17.24 -3.70 -6.26
C ILE A 214 15.95 -2.98 -6.66
N VAL A 215 15.35 -3.46 -7.75
CA VAL A 215 14.09 -2.94 -8.32
C VAL A 215 12.99 -4.01 -8.34
N GLY A 216 13.34 -5.30 -8.45
CA GLY A 216 12.36 -6.39 -8.44
C GLY A 216 11.33 -6.29 -9.57
N SER A 217 10.05 -6.51 -9.29
CA SER A 217 8.96 -6.42 -10.26
C SER A 217 8.38 -5.00 -10.43
N PHE A 218 9.10 -3.96 -9.98
CA PHE A 218 8.65 -2.57 -10.00
C PHE A 218 9.38 -1.72 -11.04
N VAL A 219 8.92 -0.50 -11.26
CA VAL A 219 9.47 0.42 -12.29
C VAL A 219 10.78 1.07 -11.84
N GLU A 220 10.98 1.23 -10.52
CA GLU A 220 12.16 1.84 -9.92
C GLU A 220 12.41 1.34 -8.49
N ALA A 221 13.62 1.58 -7.99
CA ALA A 221 14.04 1.20 -6.64
C ALA A 221 13.23 1.86 -5.51
N SER A 222 12.71 3.08 -5.69
CA SER A 222 11.80 3.72 -4.71
C SER A 222 10.46 3.00 -4.58
N SER A 223 9.90 2.50 -5.67
CA SER A 223 8.66 1.71 -5.64
C SER A 223 8.88 0.36 -4.95
N PHE A 224 10.01 -0.30 -5.24
CA PHE A 224 10.41 -1.52 -4.53
C PHE A 224 10.63 -1.27 -3.04
N GLY A 225 11.36 -0.20 -2.70
CA GLY A 225 11.59 0.23 -1.32
C GLY A 225 10.30 0.53 -0.57
N TYR A 226 9.35 1.22 -1.20
CA TYR A 226 8.01 1.45 -0.66
C TYR A 226 7.31 0.14 -0.32
N ALA A 227 7.18 -0.78 -1.29
CA ALA A 227 6.49 -2.06 -1.08
C ALA A 227 7.17 -2.88 0.03
N THR A 228 8.50 -3.01 -0.04
CA THR A 228 9.30 -3.80 0.90
C THR A 228 9.23 -3.25 2.33
N LEU A 229 9.10 -1.92 2.51
CA LEU A 229 9.01 -1.33 3.85
C LEU A 229 7.74 -1.76 4.59
N GLY A 230 6.58 -1.78 3.91
CA GLY A 230 5.35 -2.29 4.51
C GLY A 230 5.41 -3.79 4.81
N TYR A 231 6.06 -4.59 3.95
CA TYR A 231 6.26 -6.02 4.19
C TYR A 231 7.24 -6.32 5.34
N PHE A 232 8.29 -5.51 5.46
CA PHE A 232 9.19 -5.53 6.61
C PHE A 232 8.42 -5.20 7.89
N ALA A 233 7.62 -4.13 7.90
CA ALA A 233 6.80 -3.76 9.04
C ALA A 233 5.79 -4.85 9.43
N PHE A 234 5.13 -5.47 8.44
CA PHE A 234 4.23 -6.59 8.66
C PHE A 234 4.93 -7.78 9.36
N THR A 235 6.03 -8.26 8.78
CA THR A 235 6.71 -9.46 9.28
C THR A 235 7.47 -9.24 10.58
N SER A 236 8.08 -8.07 10.76
CA SER A 236 8.74 -7.69 12.02
C SER A 236 7.74 -7.60 13.17
N THR A 237 6.56 -7.00 12.96
CA THR A 237 5.51 -6.98 13.98
C THR A 237 4.96 -8.38 14.25
N LEU A 238 4.78 -9.26 13.24
CA LEU A 238 4.39 -10.66 13.50
C LEU A 238 5.42 -11.41 14.35
N TRP A 239 6.70 -11.21 14.08
CA TRP A 239 7.80 -11.78 14.88
C TRP A 239 7.75 -11.28 16.32
N LEU A 240 7.64 -9.97 16.55
CA LEU A 240 7.53 -9.38 17.90
C LEU A 240 6.29 -9.84 18.67
N ARG A 241 5.24 -10.26 17.96
CA ARG A 241 4.02 -10.83 18.53
C ARG A 241 4.07 -12.36 18.70
N GLY A 242 5.15 -13.01 18.29
CA GLY A 242 5.34 -14.46 18.41
C GLY A 242 4.52 -15.29 17.42
N VAL A 243 4.08 -14.71 16.30
CA VAL A 243 3.36 -15.43 15.25
C VAL A 243 4.35 -16.06 14.29
N ALA A 244 4.48 -17.39 14.30
CA ALA A 244 5.45 -18.14 13.49
C ALA A 244 6.89 -17.55 13.53
N PRO A 245 7.46 -17.35 14.74
CA PRO A 245 8.57 -16.43 14.98
C PRO A 245 9.84 -16.73 14.16
N LYS A 246 10.16 -18.00 13.90
CA LYS A 246 11.32 -18.37 13.07
C LYS A 246 11.18 -17.89 11.62
N MET A 247 10.01 -18.13 11.03
CA MET A 247 9.72 -17.75 9.65
C MET A 247 9.61 -16.23 9.51
N THR A 248 8.88 -15.56 10.42
CA THR A 248 8.68 -14.11 10.34
C THR A 248 9.95 -13.34 10.67
N LEU A 249 10.81 -13.85 11.56
CA LEU A 249 12.15 -13.31 11.76
C LEU A 249 12.96 -13.39 10.47
N LEU A 250 13.06 -14.58 9.85
CA LEU A 250 13.78 -14.76 8.59
C LEU A 250 13.27 -13.81 7.50
N LEU A 251 11.95 -13.74 7.29
CA LEU A 251 11.36 -12.86 6.28
C LEU A 251 11.60 -11.38 6.59
N SER A 252 11.53 -10.98 7.86
CA SER A 252 11.81 -9.60 8.28
C SER A 252 13.28 -9.24 8.06
N SER A 253 14.22 -10.12 8.40
CA SER A 253 15.66 -9.92 8.18
C SER A 253 15.99 -9.83 6.69
N LEU A 254 15.44 -10.73 5.86
CA LEU A 254 15.62 -10.67 4.40
C LEU A 254 14.99 -9.41 3.80
N SER A 255 13.83 -8.98 4.30
CA SER A 255 13.18 -7.73 3.85
C SER A 255 14.00 -6.50 4.27
N LEU A 256 14.61 -6.52 5.45
CA LEU A 256 15.53 -5.48 5.90
C LEU A 256 16.76 -5.40 4.99
N LEU A 257 17.38 -6.54 4.67
CA LEU A 257 18.49 -6.58 3.72
C LEU A 257 18.08 -6.07 2.34
N ALA A 258 16.92 -6.50 1.83
CA ALA A 258 16.40 -6.03 0.56
C ALA A 258 16.13 -4.50 0.56
N LEU A 259 15.65 -3.93 1.67
CA LEU A 259 15.52 -2.47 1.83
C LEU A 259 16.89 -1.77 1.77
N LEU A 260 17.89 -2.29 2.48
CA LEU A 260 19.24 -1.74 2.48
C LEU A 260 19.85 -1.76 1.07
N PHE A 261 19.71 -2.87 0.34
CA PHE A 261 20.24 -3.01 -1.02
C PHE A 261 19.36 -2.36 -2.11
N SER A 262 18.13 -1.96 -1.80
CA SER A 262 17.34 -1.12 -2.72
C SER A 262 17.94 0.25 -2.95
N THR A 263 18.86 0.72 -2.07
CA THR A 263 19.61 1.98 -2.22
C THR A 263 18.71 3.14 -2.65
N SER A 264 17.64 3.34 -1.90
CA SER A 264 16.59 4.32 -2.19
C SER A 264 16.34 5.21 -0.97
N THR A 265 16.28 6.52 -1.19
CA THR A 265 15.93 7.50 -0.15
C THR A 265 14.58 7.17 0.50
N THR A 266 13.58 6.75 -0.29
CA THR A 266 12.27 6.32 0.23
C THR A 266 12.41 5.16 1.21
N ALA A 267 13.26 4.18 0.91
CA ALA A 267 13.50 3.04 1.78
C ALA A 267 14.23 3.46 3.06
N TYR A 268 15.29 4.26 2.96
CA TYR A 268 16.14 4.61 4.10
C TYR A 268 15.46 5.58 5.07
N VAL A 269 14.92 6.68 4.55
CA VAL A 269 14.18 7.66 5.37
C VAL A 269 12.92 7.01 5.94
N GLY A 270 12.21 6.22 5.13
CA GLY A 270 11.02 5.49 5.58
C GLY A 270 11.33 4.49 6.69
N LEU A 271 12.40 3.70 6.54
CA LEU A 271 12.86 2.75 7.55
C LEU A 271 13.26 3.45 8.85
N ALA A 272 14.03 4.54 8.76
CA ALA A 272 14.48 5.29 9.93
C ALA A 272 13.30 5.84 10.75
N ILE A 273 12.33 6.48 10.08
CA ILE A 273 11.13 7.02 10.75
C ILE A 273 10.26 5.88 11.30
N TYR A 274 10.04 4.80 10.53
CA TYR A 274 9.25 3.66 11.00
C TYR A 274 9.86 3.00 12.24
N VAL A 275 11.16 2.70 12.22
CA VAL A 275 11.88 2.10 13.35
C VAL A 275 11.85 3.02 14.56
N PHE A 276 12.01 4.33 14.37
CA PHE A 276 11.92 5.31 15.46
C PHE A 276 10.53 5.30 16.13
N VAL A 277 9.46 5.33 15.33
CA VAL A 277 8.08 5.29 15.83
C VAL A 277 7.79 3.96 16.54
N GLU A 278 8.15 2.83 15.92
CA GLU A 278 7.93 1.49 16.50
C GLU A 278 8.74 1.31 17.79
N PHE A 279 9.98 1.79 17.83
CA PHE A 279 10.81 1.78 19.05
C PHE A 279 10.15 2.58 20.18
N GLY A 280 9.61 3.78 19.90
CA GLY A 280 8.87 4.57 20.87
C GLY A 280 7.62 3.85 21.40
N LEU A 281 6.84 3.22 20.50
CA LEU A 281 5.63 2.47 20.85
C LEU A 281 5.94 1.22 21.69
N LEU A 282 7.01 0.49 21.36
CA LEU A 282 7.45 -0.68 22.11
C LEU A 282 8.00 -0.29 23.48
N SER A 283 8.79 0.78 23.55
CA SER A 283 9.33 1.31 24.81
C SER A 283 8.21 1.72 25.77
N TYR A 284 7.20 2.44 25.26
CA TYR A 284 6.02 2.80 26.05
C TYR A 284 5.26 1.57 26.55
N LYS A 285 5.08 0.53 25.73
CA LYS A 285 4.43 -0.73 26.15
C LYS A 285 5.23 -1.47 27.21
N LEU A 286 6.55 -1.52 27.08
CA LEU A 286 7.44 -2.18 28.04
C LEU A 286 7.33 -1.55 29.44
N LEU A 287 7.17 -0.22 29.52
CA LEU A 287 6.97 0.49 30.79
C LEU A 287 5.66 0.12 31.49
N LEU A 288 4.62 -0.22 30.72
CA LEU A 288 3.28 -0.49 31.26
C LEU A 288 3.05 -1.97 31.58
N ARG A 289 3.69 -2.88 30.85
CA ARG A 289 3.42 -4.32 30.95
C ARG A 289 4.67 -5.15 30.65
N PRO A 290 4.82 -6.33 31.28
CA PRO A 290 5.85 -7.28 30.89
C PRO A 290 5.70 -7.63 29.41
N SER A 291 6.82 -7.61 28.70
CA SER A 291 6.87 -7.82 27.25
C SER A 291 7.69 -9.07 26.92
N ARG A 292 7.49 -9.61 25.72
CA ARG A 292 8.20 -10.79 25.24
C ARG A 292 9.71 -10.53 25.13
N PRO A 293 10.58 -11.56 25.27
CA PRO A 293 12.03 -11.39 25.18
C PRO A 293 12.49 -10.77 23.85
N GLU A 294 11.76 -10.99 22.75
CA GLU A 294 12.05 -10.37 21.44
C GLU A 294 11.93 -8.84 21.50
N VAL A 295 10.94 -8.32 22.23
CA VAL A 295 10.75 -6.87 22.43
C VAL A 295 11.89 -6.29 23.28
N ILE A 296 12.28 -7.01 24.34
CA ILE A 296 13.42 -6.61 25.19
C ILE A 296 14.72 -6.59 24.37
N PHE A 297 14.93 -7.60 23.51
CA PHE A 297 16.06 -7.64 22.59
C PHE A 297 16.05 -6.45 21.62
N VAL A 298 14.91 -6.08 21.02
CA VAL A 298 14.82 -4.90 20.14
C VAL A 298 15.09 -3.59 20.89
N ILE A 299 14.68 -3.47 22.15
CA ILE A 299 14.85 -2.23 22.93
C ILE A 299 16.29 -2.08 23.44
N PHE A 300 16.94 -3.16 23.89
CA PHE A 300 18.25 -3.08 24.54
C PHE A 300 19.37 -3.76 23.73
N GLY A 301 19.11 -4.95 23.18
CA GLY A 301 20.12 -5.74 22.46
C GLY A 301 20.45 -5.16 21.08
N LEU A 302 19.44 -4.83 20.28
CA LEU A 302 19.63 -4.35 18.92
C LEU A 302 20.37 -3.00 18.88
N PRO A 303 20.07 -1.98 19.71
CA PRO A 303 20.85 -0.74 19.73
C PRO A 303 22.31 -0.95 20.12
N PHE A 304 22.59 -1.88 21.04
CA PHE A 304 23.96 -2.24 21.41
C PHE A 304 24.72 -2.86 20.22
N ILE A 305 24.09 -3.78 19.49
CA ILE A 305 24.68 -4.38 18.27
C ILE A 305 24.89 -3.32 17.19
N LEU A 306 23.92 -2.43 16.97
CA LEU A 306 24.05 -1.34 16.00
C LEU A 306 25.18 -0.39 16.38
N ALA A 307 25.33 -0.04 17.66
CA ALA A 307 26.45 0.78 18.14
C ALA A 307 27.79 0.10 17.87
N LEU A 308 27.90 -1.22 18.10
CA LEU A 308 29.11 -1.98 17.78
C LEU A 308 29.41 -1.96 16.28
N ILE A 309 28.41 -2.14 15.42
CA ILE A 309 28.57 -2.07 13.96
C ILE A 309 29.05 -0.68 13.54
N VAL A 310 28.48 0.39 14.09
CA VAL A 310 28.90 1.76 13.80
C VAL A 310 30.35 1.98 14.23
N VAL A 311 30.76 1.52 15.42
CA VAL A 311 32.15 1.59 15.85
C VAL A 311 33.06 0.83 14.88
N MET A 312 32.68 -0.39 14.46
CA MET A 312 33.46 -1.17 13.49
C MET A 312 33.59 -0.48 12.12
N ILE A 313 32.53 0.21 11.65
CA ILE A 313 32.59 1.02 10.43
C ILE A 313 33.55 2.19 10.63
N CYS A 314 33.44 2.94 11.73
CA CYS A 314 34.29 4.09 12.02
C CYS A 314 35.78 3.74 12.21
N LEU A 315 36.09 2.49 12.57
CA LEU A 315 37.47 2.00 12.69
C LEU A 315 38.10 1.57 11.35
N ASN A 316 37.32 1.56 10.26
CA ASN A 316 37.78 1.16 8.93
C ASN A 316 37.62 2.33 7.95
N ASP A 317 38.69 3.07 7.68
CA ASP A 317 38.64 4.30 6.86
C ASP A 317 37.98 4.11 5.48
N PRO A 318 38.30 3.05 4.69
CA PRO A 318 37.63 2.81 3.41
C PRO A 318 36.12 2.59 3.53
N VAL A 319 35.69 1.78 4.51
CA VAL A 319 34.26 1.46 4.71
C VAL A 319 33.54 2.69 5.26
N TYR A 320 34.15 3.42 6.19
CA TYR A 320 33.62 4.68 6.71
C TYR A 320 33.37 5.68 5.57
N ALA A 321 34.39 5.95 4.75
CA ALA A 321 34.28 6.88 3.63
C ALA A 321 33.14 6.49 2.66
N TYR A 322 33.06 5.21 2.31
CA TYR A 322 32.01 4.67 1.44
C TYR A 322 30.61 4.85 2.04
N VAL A 323 30.42 4.50 3.32
CA VAL A 323 29.12 4.62 3.99
C VAL A 323 28.72 6.09 4.13
N THR A 324 29.66 6.98 4.45
CA THR A 324 29.39 8.42 4.54
C THR A 324 29.02 9.02 3.20
N ASP A 325 29.69 8.67 2.10
CA ASP A 325 29.36 9.13 0.75
C ASP A 325 27.96 8.66 0.30
N LEU A 326 27.63 7.40 0.62
CA LEU A 326 26.31 6.85 0.34
C LEU A 326 25.21 7.54 1.13
N LEU A 327 25.42 7.79 2.44
CA LEU A 327 24.48 8.54 3.28
C LEU A 327 24.34 9.98 2.81
N ASP A 328 25.45 10.62 2.44
CA ASP A 328 25.44 11.98 1.94
C ASP A 328 24.64 12.08 0.64
N THR A 329 24.92 11.22 -0.33
CA THR A 329 24.25 11.22 -1.64
C THR A 329 22.77 10.85 -1.55
N LEU A 330 22.41 9.86 -0.72
CA LEU A 330 21.04 9.32 -0.67
C LEU A 330 20.13 9.98 0.35
N VAL A 331 20.68 10.62 1.38
CA VAL A 331 19.89 11.17 2.49
C VAL A 331 20.20 12.64 2.71
N LEU A 332 21.45 13.03 2.97
CA LEU A 332 21.78 14.38 3.43
C LEU A 332 21.71 15.42 2.29
N ASN A 333 22.39 15.15 1.19
CA ASN A 333 22.45 15.99 -0.02
C ASN A 333 21.43 15.57 -1.08
N LYS A 334 20.49 14.68 -0.77
CA LYS A 334 19.52 14.21 -1.76
C LYS A 334 18.71 15.35 -2.39
N MET A 335 18.39 16.37 -1.61
CA MET A 335 17.60 17.53 -2.03
C MET A 335 18.33 18.44 -3.03
N SER A 336 19.67 18.46 -3.02
CA SER A 336 20.47 19.25 -3.96
C SER A 336 20.73 18.54 -5.29
N THR A 337 20.42 17.24 -5.39
CA THR A 337 20.46 16.51 -6.68
C THR A 337 19.41 17.07 -7.64
N SER A 338 19.65 16.96 -8.96
CA SER A 338 18.68 17.39 -9.98
C SER A 338 17.27 16.80 -9.75
N SER A 339 17.20 15.51 -9.42
CA SER A 339 15.94 14.84 -9.05
C SER A 339 15.30 15.36 -7.76
N GLY A 340 16.11 15.83 -6.80
CA GLY A 340 15.62 16.40 -5.53
C GLY A 340 15.04 17.80 -5.73
N VAL A 341 15.72 18.63 -6.52
CA VAL A 341 15.26 19.98 -6.89
C VAL A 341 13.94 19.91 -7.67
N GLU A 342 13.86 19.02 -8.66
CA GLU A 342 12.64 18.80 -9.43
C GLU A 342 11.45 18.40 -8.54
N ARG A 343 11.65 17.41 -7.66
CA ARG A 343 10.61 16.96 -6.70
C ARG A 343 10.23 18.03 -5.69
N SER A 344 11.18 18.89 -5.30
CA SER A 344 10.92 20.05 -4.43
C SER A 344 10.04 21.08 -5.13
N ASN A 345 10.32 21.38 -6.40
CA ASN A 345 9.50 22.28 -7.21
C ASN A 345 8.07 21.76 -7.38
N TRP A 346 7.90 20.44 -7.56
CA TRP A 346 6.56 19.82 -7.60
C TRP A 346 5.81 20.02 -6.29
N ASN A 347 6.46 19.82 -5.14
CA ASN A 347 5.83 20.05 -3.83
C ASN A 347 5.49 21.52 -3.59
N SER A 348 6.40 22.44 -3.92
CA SER A 348 6.17 23.88 -3.78
C SER A 348 4.99 24.35 -4.65
N GLN A 349 4.94 23.90 -5.90
CA GLN A 349 3.84 24.22 -6.81
C GLN A 349 2.52 23.60 -6.33
N ALA A 350 2.53 22.34 -5.88
CA ALA A 350 1.34 21.68 -5.34
C ALA A 350 0.81 22.39 -4.09
N PHE A 351 1.68 22.88 -3.22
CA PHE A 351 1.26 23.70 -2.08
C PHE A 351 0.69 25.05 -2.53
N GLN A 352 1.30 25.69 -3.53
CA GLN A 352 0.74 26.91 -4.13
C GLN A 352 -0.64 26.66 -4.74
N ASN A 353 -0.85 25.54 -5.42
CA ASN A 353 -2.16 25.15 -5.96
C ASN A 353 -3.23 25.06 -4.88
N PHE A 354 -2.89 24.58 -3.68
CA PHE A 354 -3.81 24.55 -2.55
C PHE A 354 -4.21 25.97 -2.11
N LEU A 355 -3.25 26.91 -2.09
CA LEU A 355 -3.50 28.30 -1.73
C LEU A 355 -4.31 29.03 -2.81
N ASP A 356 -3.94 28.88 -4.08
CA ASP A 356 -4.61 29.52 -5.23
C ASP A 356 -6.07 29.05 -5.37
N THR A 357 -6.37 27.85 -4.92
CA THR A 357 -7.75 27.30 -4.88
C THR A 357 -8.46 27.56 -3.56
N TYR A 358 -7.98 28.51 -2.74
CA TYR A 358 -8.58 28.88 -1.45
C TYR A 358 -8.80 27.70 -0.50
N GLY A 359 -7.96 26.66 -0.60
CA GLY A 359 -8.05 25.45 0.21
C GLY A 359 -9.04 24.40 -0.29
N PHE A 360 -9.66 24.57 -1.45
CA PHE A 360 -10.51 23.54 -2.09
C PHE A 360 -9.70 22.43 -2.78
N GLY A 361 -8.47 22.74 -3.20
CA GLY A 361 -7.63 21.86 -4.01
C GLY A 361 -7.98 21.90 -5.49
N VAL A 362 -7.06 21.41 -6.32
CA VAL A 362 -7.16 21.45 -7.79
C VAL A 362 -7.82 20.20 -8.40
N GLY A 363 -8.26 19.26 -7.57
CA GLY A 363 -8.91 18.01 -7.98
C GLY A 363 -7.93 16.85 -8.18
N ASN A 364 -8.41 15.64 -7.89
CA ASN A 364 -7.61 14.43 -8.03
C ASN A 364 -7.14 14.22 -9.48
N GLY A 365 -5.85 13.95 -9.65
CA GLY A 365 -5.22 13.73 -10.96
C GLY A 365 -4.84 14.99 -11.74
N SER A 366 -5.00 16.20 -11.17
CA SER A 366 -4.55 17.46 -11.78
C SER A 366 -3.16 17.91 -11.34
N VAL A 367 -2.67 17.38 -10.22
CA VAL A 367 -1.40 17.78 -9.62
C VAL A 367 -0.50 16.57 -9.42
N ARG A 368 0.80 16.80 -9.63
CA ARG A 368 1.87 15.87 -9.28
C ARG A 368 2.67 16.48 -8.13
N ALA A 369 2.85 15.72 -7.06
CA ALA A 369 3.69 16.08 -5.93
C ALA A 369 4.85 15.07 -5.75
N SER A 370 5.57 15.19 -4.65
CA SER A 370 6.56 14.21 -4.16
C SER A 370 6.45 13.97 -2.65
N SER A 371 5.29 14.28 -2.08
CA SER A 371 4.90 13.94 -0.72
C SER A 371 3.40 13.68 -0.69
N PHE A 372 3.00 12.53 -0.15
CA PHE A 372 1.58 12.16 -0.03
C PHE A 372 0.76 13.23 0.68
N LEU A 373 1.31 13.83 1.74
CA LEU A 373 0.60 14.86 2.51
C LEU A 373 0.31 16.09 1.66
N VAL A 374 1.31 16.54 0.90
CA VAL A 374 1.17 17.67 -0.03
C VAL A 374 0.23 17.31 -1.17
N ALA A 375 0.32 16.10 -1.73
CA ALA A 375 -0.57 15.60 -2.78
C ALA A 375 -2.03 15.55 -2.31
N ALA A 376 -2.28 15.10 -1.07
CA ALA A 376 -3.61 14.99 -0.49
C ALA A 376 -4.25 16.36 -0.30
N ILE A 377 -3.57 17.32 0.33
CA ILE A 377 -4.13 18.65 0.55
C ILE A 377 -4.32 19.40 -0.77
N SER A 378 -3.36 19.31 -1.70
CA SER A 378 -3.44 20.02 -2.98
C SER A 378 -4.49 19.43 -3.92
N SER A 379 -4.72 18.12 -3.90
CA SER A 379 -5.73 17.47 -4.75
C SER A 379 -7.14 17.55 -4.16
N LEU A 380 -7.28 17.41 -2.84
CA LEU A 380 -8.57 17.22 -2.17
C LEU A 380 -9.00 18.44 -1.34
N GLY A 381 -8.13 19.42 -1.14
CA GLY A 381 -8.40 20.53 -0.24
C GLY A 381 -8.58 20.10 1.21
N VAL A 382 -9.06 21.02 2.05
CA VAL A 382 -9.26 20.78 3.47
C VAL A 382 -10.29 19.68 3.71
N LEU A 383 -11.46 19.75 3.06
CA LEU A 383 -12.57 18.84 3.31
C LEU A 383 -12.22 17.38 2.98
N GLY A 384 -11.67 17.14 1.79
CA GLY A 384 -11.30 15.79 1.38
C GLY A 384 -10.08 15.27 2.13
N ALA A 385 -9.08 16.13 2.43
CA ALA A 385 -7.94 15.73 3.24
C ALA A 385 -8.35 15.38 4.69
N THR A 386 -9.31 16.10 5.28
CA THR A 386 -9.86 15.75 6.60
C THR A 386 -10.58 14.40 6.56
N CYS A 387 -11.43 14.15 5.56
CA CYS A 387 -12.08 12.85 5.41
C CYS A 387 -11.06 11.72 5.25
N TYR A 388 -10.00 11.97 4.48
CA TYR A 388 -8.95 10.98 4.26
C TYR A 388 -8.13 10.74 5.53
N ALA A 389 -7.81 11.80 6.27
CA ALA A 389 -7.16 11.69 7.58
C ALA A 389 -8.01 10.90 8.58
N LEU A 390 -9.33 11.09 8.60
CA LEU A 390 -10.25 10.31 9.43
C LEU A 390 -10.25 8.83 9.05
N PHE A 391 -10.23 8.51 7.76
CA PHE A 391 -10.02 7.12 7.31
C PHE A 391 -8.71 6.57 7.85
N LEU A 392 -7.58 7.24 7.62
CA LEU A 392 -6.27 6.79 8.07
C LEU A 392 -6.26 6.59 9.59
N LEU A 393 -6.62 7.61 10.37
CA LEU A 393 -6.64 7.55 11.83
C LEU A 393 -7.54 6.42 12.36
N SER A 394 -8.69 6.18 11.73
CA SER A 394 -9.61 5.12 12.16
C SER A 394 -9.03 3.71 12.03
N ILE A 395 -8.03 3.47 11.16
CA ILE A 395 -7.32 2.19 11.06
C ILE A 395 -6.63 1.83 12.40
N TRP A 396 -6.08 2.82 13.10
CA TRP A 396 -5.36 2.60 14.37
C TRP A 396 -6.26 2.81 15.60
N PHE A 397 -7.10 3.84 15.59
CA PHE A 397 -7.77 4.34 16.80
C PHE A 397 -9.22 3.90 16.98
N GLN A 398 -9.82 3.19 16.02
CA GLN A 398 -11.18 2.70 16.21
C GLN A 398 -11.27 1.75 17.42
N ALA A 399 -12.23 2.00 18.31
CA ALA A 399 -12.54 1.13 19.44
C ALA A 399 -12.90 -0.28 18.94
N ARG A 400 -12.32 -1.30 19.57
CA ARG A 400 -12.50 -2.70 19.18
C ARG A 400 -13.07 -3.50 20.33
N GLU A 401 -13.93 -4.43 19.96
CA GLU A 401 -14.35 -5.49 20.87
C GLU A 401 -13.15 -6.39 21.19
N PRO A 402 -13.17 -7.09 22.35
CA PRO A 402 -12.15 -8.06 22.69
C PRO A 402 -12.11 -9.18 21.64
N GLU A 403 -11.05 -9.21 20.85
CA GLU A 403 -10.79 -10.21 19.82
C GLU A 403 -9.77 -11.24 20.34
N PRO A 404 -9.82 -12.50 19.88
CA PRO A 404 -8.79 -13.48 20.21
C PRO A 404 -7.38 -12.96 19.92
N GLU A 405 -6.40 -13.38 20.75
CA GLU A 405 -5.04 -12.85 20.70
C GLU A 405 -4.39 -13.01 19.31
N HIS A 406 -4.55 -14.18 18.68
CA HIS A 406 -4.00 -14.47 17.35
C HIS A 406 -4.53 -13.51 16.26
N ILE A 407 -5.81 -13.12 16.34
CA ILE A 407 -6.41 -12.14 15.43
C ILE A 407 -5.79 -10.77 15.67
N THR A 408 -5.74 -10.35 16.93
CA THR A 408 -5.20 -9.05 17.32
C THR A 408 -3.75 -8.88 16.84
N HIS A 409 -2.95 -9.95 16.88
CA HIS A 409 -1.57 -9.95 16.40
C HIS A 409 -1.47 -9.72 14.88
N ILE A 410 -2.25 -10.45 14.09
CA ILE A 410 -2.29 -10.30 12.63
C ILE A 410 -2.75 -8.89 12.25
N GLN A 411 -3.81 -8.39 12.88
CA GLN A 411 -4.32 -7.07 12.56
C GLN A 411 -3.34 -5.96 13.00
N SER A 412 -2.65 -6.13 14.14
CA SER A 412 -1.59 -5.21 14.57
C SER A 412 -0.47 -5.14 13.54
N ALA A 413 -0.05 -6.29 13.00
CA ALA A 413 0.96 -6.34 11.95
C ALA A 413 0.49 -5.65 10.66
N ALA A 414 -0.76 -5.86 10.25
CA ALA A 414 -1.31 -5.20 9.07
C ALA A 414 -1.37 -3.67 9.22
N ARG A 415 -1.68 -3.18 10.43
CA ARG A 415 -1.63 -1.74 10.77
C ARG A 415 -0.20 -1.18 10.76
N SER A 416 0.78 -1.96 11.21
CA SER A 416 2.19 -1.57 11.11
C SER A 416 2.63 -1.45 9.65
N ALA A 417 2.19 -2.36 8.78
CA ALA A 417 2.42 -2.25 7.33
C ALA A 417 1.83 -0.97 6.74
N CYS A 418 0.59 -0.63 7.11
CA CYS A 418 -0.05 0.62 6.69
C CYS A 418 0.71 1.85 7.19
N LEU A 419 1.23 1.82 8.42
CA LEU A 419 2.01 2.92 8.98
C LEU A 419 3.31 3.12 8.21
N ALA A 420 4.05 2.04 7.97
CA ALA A 420 5.26 2.05 7.14
C ALA A 420 5.01 2.61 5.73
N TRP A 421 3.95 2.16 5.07
CA TRP A 421 3.57 2.68 3.76
C TRP A 421 3.15 4.14 3.78
N LEU A 422 2.42 4.59 4.81
CA LEU A 422 2.04 6.00 4.95
C LEU A 422 3.28 6.89 5.15
N ILE A 423 4.26 6.43 5.94
CA ILE A 423 5.55 7.11 6.11
C ILE A 423 6.28 7.21 4.76
N ALA A 424 6.47 6.10 4.05
CA ALA A 424 7.15 6.09 2.75
C ALA A 424 6.43 6.93 1.68
N ALA A 425 5.09 6.90 1.66
CA ALA A 425 4.27 7.76 0.81
C ALA A 425 4.46 9.23 1.17
N SER A 426 4.56 9.58 2.46
CA SER A 426 4.81 10.96 2.89
C SER A 426 6.18 11.46 2.45
N THR A 427 7.17 10.58 2.29
CA THR A 427 8.51 10.90 1.79
C THR A 427 8.58 11.06 0.26
N SER A 428 7.75 10.34 -0.52
CA SER A 428 7.95 10.26 -1.97
C SER A 428 6.71 10.07 -2.84
N GLY A 429 5.55 9.82 -2.23
CA GLY A 429 4.29 9.58 -2.94
C GLY A 429 3.80 10.84 -3.64
N GLY A 430 3.56 10.75 -4.95
CA GLY A 430 3.16 11.90 -5.77
C GLY A 430 1.67 12.12 -5.90
N PHE A 431 0.85 11.20 -5.37
CA PHE A 431 -0.60 11.16 -5.54
C PHE A 431 -1.29 10.81 -4.23
N ILE A 432 -2.62 10.96 -4.20
CA ILE A 432 -3.46 10.52 -3.08
C ILE A 432 -3.60 8.99 -3.01
N ASP A 433 -3.21 8.29 -4.06
CA ASP A 433 -3.32 6.84 -4.19
C ASP A 433 -2.17 6.13 -3.43
N LEU A 434 -2.53 5.38 -2.38
CA LEU A 434 -1.61 4.53 -1.60
C LEU A 434 -1.53 3.08 -2.13
N GLY A 435 -2.34 2.73 -3.13
CA GLY A 435 -2.32 1.46 -3.83
C GLY A 435 -3.21 0.37 -3.24
N LEU A 436 -3.38 -0.69 -4.05
CA LEU A 436 -4.20 -1.85 -3.71
C LEU A 436 -3.63 -2.65 -2.52
N SER A 437 -2.29 -2.75 -2.41
CA SER A 437 -1.63 -3.39 -1.26
C SER A 437 -1.96 -2.67 0.04
N PHE A 438 -1.87 -1.34 0.08
CA PHE A 438 -2.27 -0.56 1.25
C PHE A 438 -3.74 -0.83 1.59
N SER A 439 -4.63 -0.79 0.61
CA SER A 439 -6.07 -1.02 0.80
C SER A 439 -6.37 -2.42 1.36
N ALA A 440 -5.67 -3.44 0.88
CA ALA A 440 -5.84 -4.83 1.34
C ALA A 440 -5.36 -5.03 2.78
N PHE A 441 -4.23 -4.46 3.17
CA PHE A 441 -3.73 -4.55 4.55
C PHE A 441 -4.51 -3.63 5.50
N ALA A 442 -4.97 -2.46 5.03
CA ALA A 442 -5.85 -1.59 5.79
C ALA A 442 -7.17 -2.31 6.10
N ALA A 443 -7.71 -3.05 5.14
CA ALA A 443 -8.87 -3.91 5.35
C ALA A 443 -8.57 -4.97 6.41
N LEU A 444 -7.50 -5.76 6.26
CA LEU A 444 -7.10 -6.76 7.25
C LEU A 444 -6.91 -6.17 8.66
N GLY A 445 -6.33 -4.97 8.76
CA GLY A 445 -6.16 -4.25 10.02
C GLY A 445 -7.45 -3.69 10.62
N SER A 446 -8.52 -3.57 9.84
CA SER A 446 -9.78 -2.91 10.24
C SER A 446 -10.99 -3.85 10.33
N VAL A 447 -10.82 -5.11 9.93
CA VAL A 447 -11.85 -6.16 10.00
C VAL A 447 -12.43 -6.28 11.42
N LYS A 448 -13.77 -6.39 11.50
CA LYS A 448 -14.50 -6.80 12.70
C LYS A 448 -15.03 -8.23 12.52
N LEU A 449 -15.03 -9.06 13.57
CA LEU A 449 -15.75 -10.35 13.52
C LEU A 449 -17.24 -10.11 13.32
N LEU A 450 -17.82 -10.79 12.34
CA LEU A 450 -19.27 -10.96 12.29
C LEU A 450 -19.64 -12.03 13.33
N SER A 451 -20.38 -11.67 14.37
CA SER A 451 -20.83 -12.63 15.38
C SER A 451 -21.74 -13.70 14.74
N PRO A 452 -21.58 -15.00 15.06
CA PRO A 452 -22.47 -16.06 14.57
C PRO A 452 -23.96 -15.87 14.95
N ARG A 453 -24.25 -15.01 15.94
CA ARG A 453 -25.61 -14.78 16.46
C ARG A 453 -26.57 -14.14 15.46
N ASN A 454 -26.09 -13.49 14.40
CA ASN A 454 -26.98 -12.86 13.42
C ASN A 454 -27.55 -13.86 12.38
N SER A 455 -27.04 -15.10 12.36
CA SER A 455 -27.57 -16.18 11.52
C SER A 455 -28.70 -16.95 12.22
N SER A 456 -28.70 -17.02 13.56
CA SER A 456 -29.74 -17.71 14.34
C SER A 456 -31.03 -16.92 14.46
N ALA A 457 -30.97 -15.58 14.49
CA ALA A 457 -32.16 -14.73 14.50
C ALA A 457 -33.03 -14.85 13.23
N ALA A 458 -32.43 -15.29 12.11
CA ALA A 458 -33.16 -15.59 10.88
C ALA A 458 -33.82 -16.99 10.88
N LEU A 459 -33.39 -17.89 11.77
CA LEU A 459 -33.95 -19.24 11.93
C LEU A 459 -35.00 -19.31 13.05
N GLU A 460 -34.88 -18.49 14.10
CA GLU A 460 -35.89 -18.36 15.16
C GLU A 460 -37.18 -17.68 14.67
N GLY A 461 -37.11 -16.88 13.60
CA GLY A 461 -38.29 -16.31 12.93
C GLY A 461 -39.10 -17.31 12.09
N LEU A 462 -38.59 -18.53 11.90
CA LEU A 462 -39.23 -19.60 11.11
C LEU A 462 -39.73 -20.77 11.97
N SER A 463 -39.42 -20.81 13.28
CA SER A 463 -39.89 -21.88 14.18
C SER A 463 -41.07 -21.48 15.07
N ALA A 464 -41.56 -20.24 14.95
CA ALA A 464 -42.62 -19.70 15.82
C ALA A 464 -44.04 -19.73 15.22
N THR A 465 -44.27 -20.47 14.14
CA THR A 465 -45.63 -20.70 13.60
C THR A 465 -45.85 -22.18 13.32
N GLU A 466 -46.96 -22.71 13.88
CA GLU A 466 -47.50 -24.09 13.76
C GLU A 466 -46.85 -25.13 14.70
N CYS A 467 -47.53 -25.94 15.51
CA CYS A 467 -48.94 -26.22 15.74
C CYS A 467 -49.01 -27.09 17.02
N ALA A 468 -49.77 -26.70 18.05
CA ALA A 468 -50.15 -27.58 19.16
C ALA A 468 -51.68 -27.76 19.13
N PRO A 469 -52.23 -28.99 19.06
CA PRO A 469 -53.66 -29.18 19.02
C PRO A 469 -54.28 -29.05 20.42
N PRO A 470 -55.52 -28.58 20.55
CA PRO A 470 -56.20 -28.51 21.83
C PRO A 470 -56.63 -29.90 22.27
N LEU A 471 -56.27 -30.27 23.50
CA LEU A 471 -56.91 -31.35 24.25
C LEU A 471 -58.34 -30.93 24.58
N ALA A 472 -59.33 -31.69 24.11
CA ALA A 472 -60.70 -31.63 24.61
C ALA A 472 -61.15 -33.04 25.03
N ARG A 473 -61.76 -33.08 26.22
CA ARG A 473 -62.70 -34.12 26.66
C ARG A 473 -64.02 -33.98 25.91
#